data_AF-X5UEB0-F1
#
_entry.id   AF-X5UEB0-F1
#
_cell.length_a   1.000
_cell.length_b   1.000
_cell.length_c   1.000
_cell.angle_alpha   90.00
_cell.angle_beta   90.00
_cell.angle_gamma   90.00
#
_symmetry.space_group_name_H-M   'P 1'
#
loop_
_entity.id
_entity.type
_entity.pdbx_description
1 polymer ?
#
loop_
_entity_poly.entity_id
_entity_poly.type
_entity_poly.pdbx_seq_one_letter_code
_entity_poly.pdbx_strand_id
1 'polypeptide(L)'
;MADVGKDIERPLGQTVRPRAASRGISAGAVAATLVVLAAVGISGAIALREKPFRKPEAIAVSTPKVTAAAEPAAAAPTAQATAAAPKAETPKASGPQIIHVQSQEGDGPPNAAIVIHDPSTIGQNLKIAHIPDRALIEASDTGPLPVRAADGRRPFDVYARPWSGSRGARVAIVIGGLAVSQTGTQAAIAKLPAEVTLAFAPQGNSIGRWMQAARQSGHEVVMQVPLEPFDYPNVNPGRNTLTVAASQDDNLKNLRWALSRTTNYTGVINYMGARFSADATAMGPFMAELGKRGLAYIDDGSSARSLASDLALKDGVPFVAGDTAIDAVQDRGAILKKLDALEATARAKGSAVGIGSAFDLTVDTVASWAVEAKKRGIEIVPISAVAIDPEKG
;
A
#
# COMPACT_ATOMS: atom_id res chain seq x y z
N MET A 1 -51.44 59.44 -48.39
CA MET A 1 -51.39 60.11 -49.70
C MET A 1 -50.14 59.62 -50.41
N ALA A 2 -50.31 58.87 -51.48
CA ALA A 2 -49.21 58.41 -52.31
C ALA A 2 -48.61 59.61 -53.06
N ASP A 3 -47.29 59.66 -53.15
CA ASP A 3 -46.62 60.33 -54.27
C ASP A 3 -45.53 59.40 -54.80
N VAL A 4 -45.99 58.45 -55.61
CA VAL A 4 -45.23 57.49 -56.41
C VAL A 4 -44.71 58.24 -57.64
N GLY A 5 -43.89 59.26 -57.42
CA GLY A 5 -43.55 60.27 -58.44
C GLY A 5 -42.07 60.57 -58.63
N LYS A 6 -41.13 59.94 -57.91
CA LYS A 6 -39.70 60.32 -57.95
C LYS A 6 -38.67 59.19 -58.09
N ASP A 7 -39.11 57.96 -58.33
CA ASP A 7 -38.20 56.79 -58.39
C ASP A 7 -37.85 56.31 -59.81
N ILE A 8 -38.21 57.04 -60.88
CA ILE A 8 -37.98 56.59 -62.27
C ILE A 8 -36.73 57.22 -62.93
N GLU A 9 -36.06 58.21 -62.33
CA GLU A 9 -34.83 58.80 -62.89
C GLU A 9 -33.54 58.53 -62.10
N ARG A 10 -33.53 57.52 -61.22
CA ARG A 10 -32.35 57.26 -60.37
C ARG A 10 -31.44 56.20 -61.00
N PRO A 11 -30.17 56.52 -61.38
CA PRO A 11 -29.27 55.53 -61.95
C PRO A 11 -28.94 54.44 -60.92
N LEU A 12 -29.16 53.18 -61.32
CA LEU A 12 -28.78 51.99 -60.55
C LEU A 12 -27.25 51.97 -60.35
N GLY A 13 -26.79 51.90 -59.10
CA GLY A 13 -25.39 51.57 -58.80
C GLY A 13 -24.64 52.42 -57.77
N GLN A 14 -25.29 53.29 -56.98
CA GLN A 14 -24.58 54.04 -55.92
C GLN A 14 -25.29 53.97 -54.57
N THR A 15 -24.81 53.09 -53.68
CA THR A 15 -25.09 53.13 -52.24
C THR A 15 -24.13 54.12 -51.58
N VAL A 16 -24.67 55.20 -51.03
CA VAL A 16 -23.91 56.19 -50.23
C VAL A 16 -23.42 55.53 -48.93
N ARG A 17 -22.10 55.52 -48.71
CA ARG A 17 -21.50 55.06 -47.44
C ARG A 17 -21.86 56.05 -46.31
N PRO A 18 -22.33 55.60 -45.13
CA PRO A 18 -22.52 56.48 -44.00
C PRO A 18 -21.17 56.92 -43.42
N ARG A 19 -21.11 58.19 -42.99
CA ARG A 19 -19.95 58.88 -42.43
C ARG A 19 -19.60 58.26 -41.06
N ALA A 20 -18.34 57.87 -40.85
CA ALA A 20 -17.88 57.24 -39.61
C ALA A 20 -17.93 58.21 -38.43
N ALA A 21 -18.68 57.87 -37.38
CA ALA A 21 -18.70 58.60 -36.12
C ALA A 21 -17.46 58.26 -35.28
N SER A 22 -16.73 59.27 -34.79
CA SER A 22 -15.62 59.09 -33.86
C SER A 22 -16.16 58.53 -32.54
N ARG A 23 -15.77 57.30 -32.18
CA ARG A 23 -16.10 56.69 -30.89
C ARG A 23 -15.15 57.25 -29.83
N GLY A 24 -15.66 58.12 -28.96
CA GLY A 24 -14.99 58.44 -27.70
C GLY A 24 -14.92 57.21 -26.81
N ILE A 25 -13.83 57.08 -26.05
CA ILE A 25 -13.61 55.98 -25.11
C ILE A 25 -14.71 56.04 -24.04
N SER A 26 -15.52 55.00 -23.95
CA SER A 26 -16.59 54.94 -22.95
C SER A 26 -16.00 54.79 -21.54
N ALA A 27 -16.65 55.36 -20.54
CA ALA A 27 -16.23 55.23 -19.14
C ALA A 27 -16.10 53.75 -18.70
N GLY A 28 -16.89 52.85 -19.30
CA GLY A 28 -16.79 51.41 -19.08
C GLY A 28 -15.50 50.79 -19.60
N ALA A 29 -14.96 51.28 -20.73
CA ALA A 29 -13.67 50.82 -21.25
C ALA A 29 -12.53 51.24 -20.30
N VAL A 30 -12.57 52.47 -19.76
CA VAL A 30 -11.56 52.94 -18.79
C VAL A 30 -11.62 52.12 -17.49
N ALA A 31 -12.82 51.84 -16.99
CA ALA A 31 -13.01 51.02 -15.78
C ALA A 31 -12.48 49.58 -15.98
N ALA A 32 -12.74 48.97 -17.14
CA ALA A 32 -12.23 47.64 -17.44
C ALA A 32 -10.69 47.60 -17.46
N THR A 33 -10.03 48.60 -18.07
CA THR A 33 -8.56 48.66 -18.11
C THR A 33 -7.95 48.84 -16.72
N LEU A 34 -8.59 49.62 -15.84
CA LEU A 34 -8.14 49.80 -14.45
C LEU A 34 -8.23 48.50 -13.64
N VAL A 35 -9.28 47.70 -13.84
CA VAL A 35 -9.43 46.39 -13.18
C VAL A 35 -8.34 45.42 -13.64
N VAL A 36 -8.03 45.38 -14.95
CA VAL A 36 -6.95 44.54 -15.47
C VAL A 36 -5.59 44.97 -14.91
N LEU A 37 -5.32 46.28 -14.85
CA LEU A 37 -4.07 46.79 -14.27
C LEU A 37 -3.94 46.47 -12.78
N ALA A 38 -5.02 46.53 -12.01
CA ALA A 38 -5.03 46.15 -10.59
C ALA A 38 -4.73 44.66 -10.41
N ALA A 39 -5.34 43.79 -11.22
CA ALA A 39 -5.11 42.34 -11.14
C ALA A 39 -3.65 41.96 -11.48
N VAL A 40 -3.07 42.61 -12.49
CA VAL A 40 -1.66 42.42 -12.86
C VAL A 40 -0.72 42.94 -11.75
N GLY A 41 -1.03 44.11 -11.18
CA GLY A 41 -0.25 44.68 -10.07
C GLY A 41 -0.24 43.81 -8.81
N ILE A 42 -1.40 43.28 -8.42
CA ILE A 42 -1.51 42.37 -7.26
C ILE A 42 -0.75 41.07 -7.52
N SER A 43 -0.88 40.50 -8.73
CA SER A 43 -0.18 39.26 -9.09
C SER A 43 1.34 39.45 -9.10
N GLY A 44 1.82 40.58 -9.62
CA GLY A 44 3.24 40.95 -9.58
C GLY A 44 3.77 41.13 -8.15
N ALA A 45 3.00 41.79 -7.28
CA ALA A 45 3.39 41.99 -5.88
C ALA A 45 3.46 40.69 -5.07
N ILE A 46 2.63 39.69 -5.39
CA ILE A 46 2.67 38.36 -4.77
C ILE A 46 3.86 37.56 -5.31
N ALA A 47 4.15 37.63 -6.61
CA ALA A 47 5.27 36.93 -7.23
C ALA A 47 6.63 37.45 -6.77
N LEU A 48 6.74 38.76 -6.49
CA LEU A 48 7.96 39.44 -6.06
C LEU A 48 8.13 39.49 -4.54
N ARG A 49 7.13 39.06 -3.75
CA ARG A 49 7.29 38.91 -2.30
C ARG A 49 8.12 37.66 -2.01
N GLU A 50 9.34 37.89 -1.53
CA GLU A 50 10.22 36.85 -1.01
C GLU A 50 9.50 35.99 0.04
N LYS A 51 9.49 34.67 -0.18
CA LYS A 51 8.85 33.68 0.68
C LYS A 51 9.45 33.75 2.10
N PRO A 52 8.69 34.00 3.19
CA PRO A 52 9.25 34.03 4.54
C PRO A 52 9.42 32.64 5.16
N PHE A 53 9.11 31.56 4.45
CA PHE A 53 9.15 30.21 5.00
C PHE A 53 10.37 29.43 4.50
N ARG A 54 11.47 29.59 5.25
CA ARG A 54 12.49 28.58 5.61
C ARG A 54 13.70 29.31 6.21
N LYS A 55 13.58 29.75 7.47
CA LYS A 55 14.75 29.77 8.35
C LYS A 55 14.81 28.38 8.99
N PRO A 56 15.76 27.51 8.65
CA PRO A 56 15.98 26.31 9.44
C PRO A 56 16.32 26.77 10.86
N GLU A 57 15.61 26.26 11.86
CA GLU A 57 16.03 26.42 13.25
C GLU A 57 17.48 25.92 13.36
N ALA A 58 18.34 26.77 13.92
CA ALA A 58 19.70 26.38 14.26
C ALA A 58 19.61 25.22 15.25
N ILE A 59 20.18 24.07 14.86
CA ILE A 59 20.38 22.94 15.75
C ILE A 59 21.23 23.44 16.91
N ALA A 60 20.64 23.51 18.11
CA ALA A 60 21.39 23.71 19.33
C ALA A 60 22.26 22.46 19.56
N VAL A 61 23.52 22.52 19.13
CA VAL A 61 24.52 21.53 19.47
C VAL A 61 24.85 21.74 20.94
N SER A 62 24.25 20.93 21.83
CA SER A 62 24.75 20.78 23.19
C SER A 62 26.11 20.09 23.11
N THR A 63 27.19 20.86 23.21
CA THR A 63 28.52 20.34 23.50
C THR A 63 28.50 19.66 24.87
N PRO A 64 28.78 18.35 24.98
CA PRO A 64 29.04 17.76 26.29
C PRO A 64 30.34 18.35 26.83
N LYS A 65 30.22 19.04 27.96
CA LYS A 65 31.35 19.46 28.80
C LYS A 65 32.04 18.20 29.30
N VAL A 66 33.27 18.00 28.87
CA VAL A 66 34.20 17.02 29.45
C VAL A 66 34.48 17.44 30.89
N THR A 67 33.96 16.68 31.85
CA THR A 67 34.50 16.66 33.21
C THR A 67 35.46 15.49 33.29
N ALA A 68 36.68 15.80 33.72
CA ALA A 68 37.81 14.90 33.82
C ALA A 68 37.53 13.69 34.73
N ALA A 69 38.10 12.57 34.33
CA ALA A 69 38.15 11.31 35.05
C ALA A 69 38.90 11.46 36.39
N ALA A 70 38.33 10.85 37.43
CA ALA A 70 39.07 10.47 38.63
C ALA A 70 39.33 8.96 38.56
N GLU A 71 40.59 8.60 38.79
CA GLU A 71 41.20 7.28 38.72
C GLU A 71 40.76 6.35 39.90
N PRO A 72 40.81 5.01 39.75
CA PRO A 72 40.20 4.05 40.67
C PRO A 72 41.12 3.66 41.84
N ALA A 73 40.55 3.58 43.05
CA ALA A 73 41.21 3.00 44.22
C ALA A 73 40.69 1.59 44.56
N ALA A 74 41.61 0.64 44.42
CA ALA A 74 41.83 -0.63 45.12
C ALA A 74 40.74 -1.28 46.02
N ALA A 75 40.36 -2.50 45.62
CA ALA A 75 40.45 -3.81 46.30
C ALA A 75 40.08 -4.01 47.82
N ALA A 76 39.04 -4.84 48.00
CA ALA A 76 38.90 -6.02 48.91
C ALA A 76 38.71 -5.80 50.44
N PRO A 77 38.15 -6.77 51.21
CA PRO A 77 37.86 -8.18 50.87
C PRO A 77 36.46 -8.74 51.27
N THR A 78 36.28 -9.97 50.77
CA THR A 78 35.29 -11.01 51.04
C THR A 78 35.02 -11.34 52.51
N ALA A 79 33.77 -11.70 52.82
CA ALA A 79 33.40 -12.56 53.93
C ALA A 79 32.40 -13.63 53.46
N GLN A 80 32.83 -14.90 53.53
CA GLN A 80 31.99 -16.09 53.46
C GLN A 80 31.20 -16.25 54.77
N ALA A 81 29.97 -16.74 54.68
CA ALA A 81 29.37 -17.52 55.77
C ALA A 81 28.33 -18.51 55.21
N THR A 82 28.36 -19.68 55.82
CA THR A 82 27.90 -20.98 55.37
C THR A 82 26.49 -21.32 55.86
N ALA A 83 25.83 -22.23 55.13
CA ALA A 83 24.90 -23.28 55.61
C ALA A 83 23.57 -22.91 56.30
N ALA A 84 22.44 -23.35 55.71
CA ALA A 84 21.64 -24.47 56.24
C ALA A 84 20.35 -24.68 55.40
N ALA A 85 20.11 -25.92 54.99
CA ALA A 85 18.79 -26.41 54.56
C ALA A 85 17.93 -26.73 55.80
N PRO A 86 16.58 -26.77 55.67
CA PRO A 86 15.96 -28.09 55.59
C PRO A 86 14.68 -28.22 54.72
N LYS A 87 14.54 -29.43 54.16
CA LYS A 87 13.33 -30.27 53.91
C LYS A 87 12.07 -29.70 53.24
N ALA A 88 11.92 -30.13 51.98
CA ALA A 88 10.84 -30.97 51.44
C ALA A 88 9.41 -30.92 52.05
N GLU A 89 8.47 -30.45 51.24
CA GLU A 89 7.11 -30.99 51.12
C GLU A 89 6.64 -30.87 49.64
N THR A 90 6.32 -32.00 49.01
CA THR A 90 5.53 -32.07 47.76
C THR A 90 4.04 -32.08 48.08
N PRO A 91 3.17 -31.53 47.21
CA PRO A 91 2.38 -32.46 46.38
C PRO A 91 2.10 -32.02 44.92
N LYS A 92 2.12 -33.04 44.03
CA LYS A 92 1.31 -33.30 42.81
C LYS A 92 0.90 -32.12 41.90
N ALA A 93 1.45 -31.99 40.69
CA ALA A 93 1.17 -32.75 39.44
C ALA A 93 0.02 -32.18 38.58
N SER A 94 0.36 -31.61 37.42
CA SER A 94 -0.28 -31.87 36.10
C SER A 94 0.27 -30.92 35.01
N GLY A 95 0.96 -31.47 34.01
CA GLY A 95 1.38 -30.75 32.79
C GLY A 95 2.40 -31.54 31.96
N PRO A 96 2.28 -31.58 30.63
CA PRO A 96 2.93 -32.58 29.76
C PRO A 96 4.46 -32.49 29.76
N GLN A 97 5.12 -33.66 29.76
CA GLN A 97 6.56 -33.81 29.88
C GLN A 97 7.28 -33.66 28.53
N ILE A 98 8.41 -32.97 28.54
CA ILE A 98 9.33 -32.85 27.40
C ILE A 98 10.23 -34.09 27.39
N ILE A 99 10.04 -34.98 26.42
CA ILE A 99 11.02 -36.04 26.12
C ILE A 99 12.13 -35.38 25.30
N HIS A 100 13.27 -35.08 25.95
CA HIS A 100 14.51 -34.81 25.23
C HIS A 100 15.21 -36.15 24.96
N VAL A 101 15.21 -36.60 23.70
CA VAL A 101 16.18 -37.61 23.25
C VAL A 101 17.35 -36.86 22.62
N GLN A 102 18.50 -36.89 23.28
CA GLN A 102 19.78 -36.60 22.64
C GLN A 102 20.07 -37.70 21.61
N SER A 103 20.39 -37.34 20.39
CA SER A 103 21.03 -38.25 19.44
C SER A 103 22.12 -37.50 18.69
N GLN A 104 23.31 -38.07 18.75
CA GLN A 104 24.53 -37.59 18.13
C GLN A 104 24.48 -37.63 16.60
N GLU A 105 25.43 -36.91 16.02
CA GLU A 105 25.80 -36.79 14.60
C GLU A 105 25.62 -38.05 13.74
N GLY A 106 25.12 -37.83 12.53
CA GLY A 106 25.18 -38.76 11.41
C GLY A 106 24.87 -38.05 10.09
N ASP A 107 25.82 -38.09 9.16
CA ASP A 107 25.72 -37.57 7.79
C ASP A 107 24.50 -38.14 7.03
N GLY A 108 23.61 -37.27 6.57
CA GLY A 108 22.45 -37.58 5.73
C GLY A 108 21.71 -36.30 5.30
N PRO A 109 21.04 -36.28 4.13
CA PRO A 109 20.50 -35.05 3.54
C PRO A 109 19.39 -34.45 4.43
N PRO A 110 19.16 -33.11 4.38
CA PRO A 110 18.38 -32.42 5.39
C PRO A 110 16.92 -32.90 5.35
N ASN A 111 16.54 -33.66 6.36
CA ASN A 111 15.15 -33.98 6.63
C ASN A 111 14.43 -32.66 6.92
N ALA A 112 13.53 -32.26 6.04
CA ALA A 112 12.59 -31.17 6.28
C ALA A 112 11.88 -31.47 7.61
N ALA A 113 12.21 -30.71 8.64
CA ALA A 113 11.51 -30.79 9.91
C ALA A 113 10.06 -30.37 9.67
N ILE A 114 9.14 -31.34 9.64
CA ILE A 114 7.71 -31.06 9.60
C ILE A 114 7.35 -30.54 10.99
N VAL A 115 7.39 -29.22 11.16
CA VAL A 115 6.91 -28.58 12.38
C VAL A 115 5.38 -28.57 12.32
N ILE A 116 4.75 -29.52 13.01
CA ILE A 116 3.29 -29.58 13.14
C ILE A 116 2.88 -28.48 14.13
N HIS A 117 2.43 -27.36 13.60
CA HIS A 117 1.81 -26.30 14.38
C HIS A 117 0.31 -26.56 14.52
N ASP A 118 -0.26 -26.21 15.67
CA ASP A 118 -1.71 -26.19 15.86
C ASP A 118 -2.33 -25.10 14.95
N PRO A 119 -3.15 -25.46 13.94
CA PRO A 119 -3.73 -24.49 13.02
C PRO A 119 -4.65 -23.47 13.70
N SER A 120 -5.13 -23.74 14.93
CA SER A 120 -5.88 -22.77 15.73
C SER A 120 -5.02 -21.66 16.34
N THR A 121 -3.69 -21.80 16.30
CA THR A 121 -2.71 -20.81 16.78
C THR A 121 -2.17 -19.87 15.70
N ILE A 122 -2.44 -20.18 14.42
CA ILE A 122 -1.92 -19.43 13.29
C ILE A 122 -2.98 -18.44 12.80
N GLY A 123 -2.96 -17.25 13.40
CA GLY A 123 -3.81 -16.13 13.00
C GLY A 123 -4.05 -15.17 14.16
N GLN A 124 -4.06 -13.87 13.88
CA GLN A 124 -4.28 -12.87 14.92
C GLN A 124 -5.78 -12.67 15.21
N ASN A 125 -6.14 -12.61 16.49
CA ASN A 125 -7.50 -12.21 16.88
C ASN A 125 -7.80 -10.79 16.36
N LEU A 126 -8.89 -10.65 15.59
CA LEU A 126 -9.29 -9.39 14.94
C LEU A 126 -9.38 -8.20 15.92
N LYS A 127 -9.73 -8.44 17.19
CA LYS A 127 -9.81 -7.37 18.21
C LYS A 127 -8.46 -6.72 18.52
N ILE A 128 -7.37 -7.47 18.37
CA ILE A 128 -6.00 -7.01 18.61
C ILE A 128 -5.19 -6.92 17.31
N ALA A 129 -5.82 -7.07 16.15
CA ALA A 129 -5.14 -7.14 14.85
C ALA A 129 -4.32 -5.89 14.47
N HIS A 130 -4.57 -4.79 15.17
CA HIS A 130 -3.87 -3.50 15.02
C HIS A 130 -2.59 -3.40 15.85
N ILE A 131 -2.39 -4.31 16.81
CA ILE A 131 -1.17 -4.38 17.61
C ILE A 131 -0.19 -5.30 16.87
N PRO A 132 1.03 -4.85 16.57
CA PRO A 132 2.03 -5.70 15.93
C PRO A 132 2.47 -6.86 16.82
N ASP A 133 2.69 -8.03 16.22
CA ASP A 133 3.45 -9.10 16.87
C ASP A 133 4.95 -8.75 16.78
N ARG A 134 5.59 -8.61 17.95
CA ARG A 134 7.00 -8.26 18.05
C ARG A 134 7.92 -9.33 17.46
N ALA A 135 7.49 -10.59 17.45
CA ALA A 135 8.28 -11.68 16.87
C ALA A 135 8.37 -11.60 15.33
N LEU A 136 7.48 -10.84 14.70
CA LEU A 136 7.42 -10.67 13.25
C LEU A 136 8.02 -9.34 12.77
N ILE A 137 8.71 -8.62 13.67
CA ILE A 137 9.32 -7.33 13.36
C ILE A 137 10.78 -7.33 13.79
N GLU A 138 11.65 -6.98 12.84
CA GLU A 138 13.04 -6.64 13.11
C GLU A 138 13.22 -5.10 13.08
N ALA A 139 14.09 -4.58 13.93
CA ALA A 139 14.48 -3.18 13.87
C ALA A 139 15.51 -2.97 12.75
N SER A 140 15.34 -1.89 11.97
CA SER A 140 16.31 -1.45 10.97
C SER A 140 16.50 0.06 11.02
N ASP A 141 17.56 0.56 10.40
CA ASP A 141 17.85 1.99 10.28
C ASP A 141 16.71 2.77 9.60
N THR A 142 15.91 2.10 8.76
CA THR A 142 14.80 2.72 8.01
C THR A 142 13.44 2.60 8.70
N GLY A 143 13.36 1.87 9.81
CA GLY A 143 12.11 1.55 10.52
C GLY A 143 11.90 0.06 10.76
N PRO A 144 10.73 -0.36 11.25
CA PRO A 144 10.40 -1.76 11.50
C PRO A 144 10.29 -2.53 10.19
N LEU A 145 10.97 -3.67 10.04
CA LEU A 145 10.81 -4.53 8.88
C LEU A 145 10.14 -5.85 9.26
N PRO A 146 9.32 -6.43 8.35
CA PRO A 146 8.72 -7.73 8.60
C PRO A 146 9.78 -8.83 8.52
N VAL A 147 9.71 -9.78 9.44
CA VAL A 147 10.61 -10.95 9.49
C VAL A 147 9.80 -12.19 9.84
N ARG A 148 10.29 -13.36 9.44
CA ARG A 148 9.79 -14.64 9.95
C ARG A 148 10.19 -14.77 11.41
N ALA A 149 9.26 -15.18 12.27
CA ALA A 149 9.57 -15.43 13.67
C ALA A 149 10.49 -16.65 13.81
N ALA A 150 11.21 -16.73 14.93
CA ALA A 150 12.11 -17.85 15.23
C ALA A 150 11.40 -19.21 15.30
N ASP A 151 10.08 -19.20 15.52
CA ASP A 151 9.21 -20.38 15.53
C ASP A 151 8.68 -20.76 14.14
N GLY A 152 9.12 -20.08 13.08
CA GLY A 152 8.73 -20.34 11.69
C GLY A 152 7.49 -19.58 11.22
N ARG A 153 6.75 -18.89 12.12
CA ARG A 153 5.57 -18.12 11.72
C ARG A 153 5.94 -16.99 10.76
N ARG A 154 5.11 -16.82 9.73
CA ARG A 154 5.28 -15.79 8.70
C ARG A 154 4.31 -14.63 8.94
N PRO A 155 4.69 -13.38 8.59
CA PRO A 155 3.76 -12.26 8.49
C PRO A 155 2.52 -12.58 7.65
N PHE A 156 2.69 -13.31 6.53
CA PHE A 156 1.59 -13.75 5.68
C PHE A 156 0.52 -14.54 6.46
N ASP A 157 0.91 -15.51 7.28
CA ASP A 157 -0.04 -16.35 8.01
C ASP A 157 -0.67 -15.66 9.22
N VAL A 158 0.14 -14.92 9.99
CA VAL A 158 -0.31 -14.33 11.25
C VAL A 158 -1.24 -13.14 11.01
N TYR A 159 -0.94 -12.32 9.99
CA TYR A 159 -1.73 -11.12 9.68
C TYR A 159 -2.88 -11.38 8.70
N ALA A 160 -3.00 -12.59 8.15
CA ALA A 160 -4.11 -12.99 7.31
C ALA A 160 -5.45 -12.81 8.02
N ARG A 161 -6.43 -12.25 7.32
CA ARG A 161 -7.81 -12.20 7.83
C ARG A 161 -8.43 -13.61 7.70
N PRO A 162 -9.06 -14.15 8.77
CA PRO A 162 -9.81 -15.40 8.66
C PRO A 162 -10.99 -15.27 7.70
N TRP A 163 -11.31 -16.35 7.00
CA TRP A 163 -12.47 -16.48 6.13
C TRP A 163 -13.19 -17.80 6.43
N SER A 164 -14.38 -18.03 5.88
CA SER A 164 -15.22 -19.15 6.32
C SER A 164 -14.68 -20.54 5.97
N GLY A 165 -13.70 -20.63 5.07
CA GLY A 165 -13.25 -21.91 4.51
C GLY A 165 -14.30 -22.57 3.60
N SER A 166 -15.39 -21.86 3.28
CA SER A 166 -16.49 -22.44 2.52
C SER A 166 -16.08 -22.81 1.09
N ARG A 167 -16.66 -23.91 0.59
CA ARG A 167 -16.52 -24.31 -0.81
C ARG A 167 -17.55 -23.54 -1.62
N GLY A 168 -17.15 -22.43 -2.22
CA GLY A 168 -18.00 -21.55 -3.00
C GLY A 168 -17.20 -20.64 -3.92
N ALA A 169 -17.91 -19.84 -4.72
CA ALA A 169 -17.29 -18.81 -5.55
C ALA A 169 -16.79 -17.67 -4.67
N ARG A 170 -15.49 -17.41 -4.72
CA ARG A 170 -14.80 -16.43 -3.87
C ARG A 170 -14.33 -15.25 -4.69
N VAL A 171 -14.59 -14.03 -4.21
CA VAL A 171 -14.07 -12.82 -4.84
C VAL A 171 -13.18 -12.09 -3.86
N ALA A 172 -11.91 -11.90 -4.23
CA ALA A 172 -11.02 -11.01 -3.50
C ALA A 172 -10.96 -9.65 -4.20
N ILE A 173 -11.07 -8.58 -3.43
CA ILE A 173 -10.91 -7.21 -3.94
C ILE A 173 -9.80 -6.53 -3.15
N VAL A 174 -8.87 -5.92 -3.88
CA VAL A 174 -7.81 -5.08 -3.30
C VAL A 174 -8.06 -3.63 -3.72
N ILE A 175 -8.17 -2.73 -2.75
CA ILE A 175 -8.28 -1.29 -2.98
C ILE A 175 -6.94 -0.64 -2.58
N GLY A 176 -6.24 -0.07 -3.57
CA GLY A 176 -4.94 0.56 -3.40
C GLY A 176 -4.97 2.08 -3.34
N GLY A 177 -3.79 2.68 -3.20
CA GLY A 177 -3.61 4.12 -3.07
C GLY A 177 -3.93 4.67 -1.67
N LEU A 178 -4.04 3.81 -0.65
CA LEU A 178 -4.28 4.30 0.71
C LEU A 178 -3.10 5.12 1.22
N ALA A 179 -3.41 6.03 2.14
CA ALA A 179 -2.55 7.07 2.70
C ALA A 179 -2.12 8.19 1.73
N VAL A 180 -2.38 8.07 0.43
CA VAL A 180 -2.17 9.19 -0.52
C VAL A 180 -3.16 10.32 -0.25
N SER A 181 -4.46 10.01 -0.21
CA SER A 181 -5.52 10.93 0.18
C SER A 181 -6.02 10.60 1.59
N GLN A 182 -6.02 11.57 2.51
CA GLN A 182 -6.52 11.34 3.87
C GLN A 182 -8.02 11.08 3.88
N THR A 183 -8.81 11.85 3.12
CA THR A 183 -10.26 11.68 3.03
C THR A 183 -10.64 10.40 2.31
N GLY A 184 -9.96 10.08 1.19
CA GLY A 184 -10.19 8.83 0.46
C GLY A 184 -9.85 7.60 1.30
N THR A 185 -8.75 7.65 2.06
CA THR A 185 -8.37 6.56 2.99
C THR A 185 -9.40 6.39 4.10
N GLN A 186 -9.87 7.50 4.68
CA GLN A 186 -10.91 7.45 5.72
C GLN A 186 -12.20 6.81 5.17
N ALA A 187 -12.63 7.23 3.99
CA ALA A 187 -13.85 6.73 3.35
C ALA A 187 -13.72 5.23 3.02
N ALA A 188 -12.57 4.80 2.47
CA ALA A 188 -12.31 3.40 2.18
C ALA A 188 -12.42 2.53 3.45
N ILE A 189 -11.74 2.89 4.53
CA ILE A 189 -11.77 2.13 5.80
C ILE A 189 -13.16 2.15 6.45
N ALA A 190 -13.93 3.23 6.31
CA ALA A 190 -15.24 3.36 6.94
C ALA A 190 -16.37 2.64 6.17
N LYS A 191 -16.28 2.59 4.84
CA LYS A 191 -17.37 2.11 3.98
C LYS A 191 -17.17 0.72 3.43
N LEU A 192 -15.92 0.31 3.16
CA LEU A 192 -15.65 -1.01 2.60
C LEU A 192 -15.90 -2.07 3.66
N PRO A 193 -16.48 -3.22 3.29
CA PRO A 193 -16.61 -4.33 4.21
C PRO A 193 -15.22 -4.90 4.52
N ALA A 194 -15.06 -5.43 5.74
CA ALA A 194 -13.76 -5.84 6.29
C ALA A 194 -13.06 -6.96 5.49
N GLU A 195 -13.78 -7.66 4.60
CA GLU A 195 -13.20 -8.66 3.72
C GLU A 195 -12.42 -8.07 2.54
N VAL A 196 -12.63 -6.79 2.20
CA VAL A 196 -11.83 -6.09 1.18
C VAL A 196 -10.43 -5.84 1.72
N THR A 197 -9.41 -6.20 0.93
CA THR A 197 -8.00 -5.96 1.27
C THR A 197 -7.61 -4.53 0.91
N LEU A 198 -6.82 -3.90 1.76
CA LEU A 198 -6.41 -2.51 1.60
C LEU A 198 -4.91 -2.40 1.34
N ALA A 199 -4.50 -1.73 0.25
CA ALA A 199 -3.10 -1.58 -0.13
C ALA A 199 -2.59 -0.16 0.15
N PHE A 200 -1.55 -0.04 0.98
CA PHE A 200 -0.96 1.24 1.38
C PHE A 200 0.17 1.67 0.47
N ALA A 201 0.09 2.89 -0.05
CA ALA A 201 1.20 3.50 -0.75
C ALA A 201 2.29 3.94 0.26
N PRO A 202 3.56 3.54 0.09
CA PRO A 202 4.63 3.83 1.05
C PRO A 202 4.99 5.32 1.13
N GLN A 203 4.66 6.10 0.08
CA GLN A 203 4.81 7.56 0.06
C GLN A 203 3.63 8.29 0.75
N GLY A 204 2.59 7.56 1.15
CA GLY A 204 1.43 8.13 1.82
C GLY A 204 1.74 8.74 3.19
N ASN A 205 0.81 9.57 3.67
CA ASN A 205 0.91 10.24 4.96
C ASN A 205 0.11 9.50 6.03
N SER A 206 0.58 9.55 7.28
CA SER A 206 -0.10 8.95 8.43
C SER A 206 -0.35 7.44 8.29
N ILE A 207 0.52 6.72 7.58
CA ILE A 207 0.35 5.28 7.27
C ILE A 207 0.12 4.46 8.54
N GLY A 208 0.91 4.68 9.60
CA GLY A 208 0.73 3.95 10.86
C GLY A 208 -0.66 4.13 11.49
N ARG A 209 -1.22 5.35 11.45
CA ARG A 209 -2.58 5.63 11.94
C ARG A 209 -3.62 4.88 11.10
N TRP A 210 -3.47 4.92 9.79
CA TRP A 210 -4.43 4.30 8.89
C TRP A 210 -4.34 2.77 8.89
N MET A 211 -3.14 2.21 9.04
CA MET A 211 -2.95 0.78 9.26
C MET A 211 -3.67 0.33 10.52
N GLN A 212 -3.47 1.03 11.65
CA GLN A 212 -4.18 0.70 12.90
C GLN A 212 -5.70 0.74 12.71
N ALA A 213 -6.22 1.79 12.08
CA ALA A 213 -7.66 1.91 11.81
C ALA A 213 -8.17 0.78 10.88
N ALA A 214 -7.45 0.49 9.79
CA ALA A 214 -7.79 -0.59 8.87
C ALA A 214 -7.85 -1.95 9.59
N ARG A 215 -6.83 -2.26 10.40
CA ARG A 215 -6.75 -3.51 11.17
C ARG A 215 -7.81 -3.58 12.28
N GLN A 216 -8.14 -2.47 12.93
CA GLN A 216 -9.25 -2.38 13.91
C GLN A 216 -10.61 -2.64 13.25
N SER A 217 -10.83 -2.14 12.03
CA SER A 217 -12.00 -2.47 11.21
C SER A 217 -11.96 -3.90 10.65
N GLY A 218 -10.86 -4.62 10.84
CA GLY A 218 -10.69 -6.02 10.47
C GLY A 218 -10.13 -6.26 9.07
N HIS A 219 -9.74 -5.22 8.33
CA HIS A 219 -9.20 -5.40 6.98
C HIS A 219 -7.88 -6.15 6.97
N GLU A 220 -7.69 -6.96 5.94
CA GLU A 220 -6.34 -7.37 5.54
C GLU A 220 -5.62 -6.20 4.86
N VAL A 221 -4.32 -6.09 5.10
CA VAL A 221 -3.51 -4.99 4.62
C VAL A 221 -2.31 -5.53 3.83
N VAL A 222 -1.96 -4.84 2.74
CA VAL A 222 -0.75 -5.10 1.93
C VAL A 222 0.01 -3.79 1.66
N MET A 223 1.30 -3.89 1.33
CA MET A 223 2.11 -2.74 0.92
C MET A 223 2.14 -2.61 -0.59
N GLN A 224 1.88 -1.41 -1.11
CA GLN A 224 1.85 -1.14 -2.54
C GLN A 224 3.18 -0.58 -3.03
N VAL A 225 4.05 -1.41 -3.57
CA VAL A 225 5.43 -1.02 -3.91
C VAL A 225 5.51 -0.42 -5.33
N PRO A 226 6.10 0.78 -5.50
CA PRO A 226 6.29 1.39 -6.81
C PRO A 226 7.34 0.64 -7.63
N LEU A 227 6.96 0.17 -8.81
CA LEU A 227 7.83 -0.56 -9.73
C LEU A 227 7.86 0.11 -11.10
N GLU A 228 8.98 -0.01 -11.82
CA GLU A 228 9.20 0.63 -13.12
C GLU A 228 8.17 0.18 -14.20
N PRO A 229 7.37 1.09 -14.76
CA PRO A 229 6.61 0.85 -15.99
C PRO A 229 7.49 0.98 -17.25
N PHE A 230 6.99 0.57 -18.41
CA PHE A 230 7.75 0.71 -19.67
C PHE A 230 8.09 2.16 -20.06
N ASP A 231 7.23 3.12 -19.72
CA ASP A 231 7.40 4.54 -20.06
C ASP A 231 8.13 5.34 -18.95
N TYR A 232 8.92 4.67 -18.11
CA TYR A 232 9.77 5.35 -17.13
C TYR A 232 10.96 6.05 -17.85
N PRO A 233 11.33 7.29 -17.47
CA PRO A 233 10.83 8.09 -16.35
C PRO A 233 9.67 9.05 -16.68
N ASN A 234 9.11 9.03 -17.90
CA ASN A 234 7.98 9.92 -18.27
C ASN A 234 6.76 9.67 -17.37
N VAL A 235 6.44 8.39 -17.13
CA VAL A 235 5.51 7.97 -16.08
C VAL A 235 6.29 7.48 -14.88
N ASN A 236 6.33 8.30 -13.83
CA ASN A 236 7.10 8.02 -12.62
C ASN A 236 6.16 7.70 -11.44
N PRO A 237 6.17 6.45 -10.93
CA PRO A 237 5.36 6.05 -9.77
C PRO A 237 5.70 6.81 -8.48
N GLY A 238 6.88 7.42 -8.41
CA GLY A 238 7.31 8.28 -7.31
C GLY A 238 8.71 7.97 -6.81
N ARG A 239 9.02 8.52 -5.63
CA ARG A 239 10.31 8.29 -4.97
C ARG A 239 10.47 6.83 -4.58
N ASN A 240 11.71 6.35 -4.63
CA ASN A 240 12.10 4.97 -4.32
C ASN A 240 11.38 3.94 -5.22
N THR A 241 11.07 4.31 -6.47
CA THR A 241 10.65 3.36 -7.49
C THR A 241 11.79 2.38 -7.75
N LEU A 242 11.50 1.08 -7.73
CA LEU A 242 12.47 0.05 -8.10
C LEU A 242 12.57 0.00 -9.63
N THR A 243 13.79 -0.03 -10.16
CA THR A 243 14.04 0.05 -11.60
C THR A 243 14.99 -1.06 -12.06
N VAL A 244 14.84 -1.51 -13.29
CA VAL A 244 15.68 -2.51 -13.94
C VAL A 244 17.12 -2.00 -14.10
N ALA A 245 17.30 -0.68 -14.26
CA ALA A 245 18.62 -0.07 -14.39
C ALA A 245 19.36 0.11 -13.05
N ALA A 246 18.66 0.05 -11.91
CA ALA A 246 19.28 0.17 -10.60
C ALA A 246 20.05 -1.11 -10.23
N SER A 247 21.06 -0.95 -9.37
CA SER A 247 21.75 -2.10 -8.79
C SER A 247 20.80 -2.92 -7.91
N GLN A 248 21.12 -4.19 -7.70
CA GLN A 248 20.37 -5.05 -6.77
C GLN A 248 20.27 -4.42 -5.37
N ASP A 249 21.37 -3.88 -4.84
CA ASP A 249 21.42 -3.29 -3.51
C ASP A 249 20.55 -2.03 -3.42
N ASP A 250 20.52 -1.20 -4.45
CA ASP A 250 19.67 -0.01 -4.50
C ASP A 250 18.18 -0.38 -4.54
N ASN A 251 17.81 -1.38 -5.33
CA ASN A 251 16.45 -1.89 -5.37
C ASN A 251 16.04 -2.51 -4.03
N LEU A 252 16.91 -3.30 -3.38
CA LEU A 252 16.63 -3.87 -2.07
C LEU A 252 16.53 -2.79 -0.98
N LYS A 253 17.36 -1.74 -1.06
CA LYS A 253 17.25 -0.58 -0.17
C LYS A 253 15.91 0.14 -0.34
N ASN A 254 15.47 0.36 -1.58
CA ASN A 254 14.18 0.98 -1.88
C ASN A 254 13.00 0.09 -1.43
N LEU A 255 13.09 -1.22 -1.64
CA LEU A 255 12.13 -2.20 -1.15
C LEU A 255 12.01 -2.14 0.37
N ARG A 256 13.13 -2.27 1.09
CA ARG A 256 13.14 -2.25 2.56
C ARG A 256 12.62 -0.93 3.09
N TRP A 257 12.94 0.20 2.46
CA TRP A 257 12.33 1.48 2.80
C TRP A 257 10.81 1.48 2.63
N ALA A 258 10.27 0.86 1.58
CA ALA A 258 8.82 0.75 1.39
C ALA A 258 8.18 -0.18 2.43
N LEU A 259 8.84 -1.31 2.74
CA LEU A 259 8.40 -2.24 3.78
C LEU A 259 8.44 -1.62 5.18
N SER A 260 9.37 -0.72 5.44
CA SER A 260 9.56 -0.11 6.77
C SER A 260 8.51 0.94 7.14
N ARG A 261 7.64 1.31 6.20
CA ARG A 261 6.67 2.41 6.40
C ARG A 261 5.58 2.05 7.40
N THR A 262 5.31 0.77 7.62
CA THR A 262 4.31 0.26 8.57
C THR A 262 4.57 -1.22 8.89
N THR A 263 3.63 -1.88 9.54
CA THR A 263 3.64 -3.30 9.93
C THR A 263 2.24 -3.90 9.71
N ASN A 264 2.04 -5.17 10.10
CA ASN A 264 0.75 -5.87 10.13
C ASN A 264 0.12 -6.08 8.75
N TYR A 265 0.95 -6.22 7.72
CA TYR A 265 0.53 -6.56 6.37
C TYR A 265 0.97 -7.97 5.99
N THR A 266 0.22 -8.60 5.10
CA THR A 266 0.44 -9.99 4.66
C THR A 266 1.39 -10.11 3.47
N GLY A 267 1.55 -9.03 2.71
CA GLY A 267 2.35 -9.08 1.48
C GLY A 267 2.52 -7.72 0.81
N VAL A 268 3.02 -7.80 -0.42
CA VAL A 268 3.27 -6.65 -1.30
C VAL A 268 2.44 -6.80 -2.57
N ILE A 269 1.83 -5.70 -3.02
CA ILE A 269 1.26 -5.56 -4.37
C ILE A 269 2.09 -4.58 -5.18
N ASN A 270 2.27 -4.81 -6.48
CA ASN A 270 2.90 -3.83 -7.35
C ASN A 270 2.02 -2.59 -7.56
N TYR A 271 2.67 -1.44 -7.75
CA TYR A 271 2.08 -0.26 -8.37
C TYR A 271 2.80 0.00 -9.67
N MET A 272 2.07 -0.21 -10.78
CA MET A 272 2.65 -0.30 -12.12
C MET A 272 3.63 -1.46 -12.22
N GLY A 273 4.84 -1.27 -12.75
CA GLY A 273 5.86 -2.33 -12.75
C GLY A 273 5.89 -3.25 -13.94
N ALA A 274 5.13 -2.98 -15.02
CA ALA A 274 5.06 -3.89 -16.16
C ALA A 274 6.42 -4.20 -16.82
N ARG A 275 7.39 -3.28 -16.71
CA ARG A 275 8.78 -3.51 -17.15
C ARG A 275 9.59 -4.27 -16.10
N PHE A 276 9.49 -3.85 -14.84
CA PHE A 276 10.21 -4.48 -13.73
C PHE A 276 9.84 -5.96 -13.58
N SER A 277 8.54 -6.31 -13.63
CA SER A 277 8.05 -7.68 -13.44
C SER A 277 8.43 -8.62 -14.58
N ALA A 278 8.78 -8.08 -15.75
CA ALA A 278 9.23 -8.85 -16.91
C ALA A 278 10.76 -9.06 -16.95
N ASP A 279 11.52 -8.48 -16.02
CA ASP A 279 12.97 -8.60 -15.95
C ASP A 279 13.40 -9.55 -14.83
N ALA A 280 13.96 -10.71 -15.18
CA ALA A 280 14.37 -11.73 -14.21
C ALA A 280 15.50 -11.27 -13.28
N THR A 281 16.38 -10.39 -13.75
CA THR A 281 17.55 -9.91 -12.98
C THR A 281 17.12 -8.95 -11.89
N ALA A 282 16.12 -8.11 -12.17
CA ALA A 282 15.55 -7.19 -11.20
C ALA A 282 14.52 -7.88 -10.29
N MET A 283 13.64 -8.71 -10.84
CA MET A 283 12.53 -9.34 -10.12
C MET A 283 13.00 -10.49 -9.21
N GLY A 284 14.06 -11.21 -9.56
CA GLY A 284 14.58 -12.33 -8.77
C GLY A 284 14.99 -11.92 -7.34
N PRO A 285 15.90 -10.96 -7.14
CA PRO A 285 16.26 -10.48 -5.80
C PRO A 285 15.10 -9.87 -5.02
N PHE A 286 14.17 -9.21 -5.72
CA PHE A 286 12.94 -8.69 -5.11
C PHE A 286 12.10 -9.83 -4.52
N MET A 287 11.87 -10.89 -5.29
CA MET A 287 11.07 -12.04 -4.85
C MET A 287 11.76 -12.81 -3.72
N ALA A 288 13.06 -13.04 -3.83
CA ALA A 288 13.86 -13.70 -2.79
C ALA A 288 13.81 -12.94 -1.44
N GLU A 289 13.82 -11.60 -1.46
CA GLU A 289 13.67 -10.80 -0.25
C GLU A 289 12.26 -10.94 0.36
N LEU A 290 11.20 -11.04 -0.45
CA LEU A 290 9.84 -11.31 0.05
C LEU A 290 9.74 -12.70 0.69
N GLY A 291 10.31 -13.73 0.06
CA GLY A 291 10.34 -15.11 0.56
C GLY A 291 11.05 -15.20 1.91
N LYS A 292 12.23 -14.56 2.01
CA LYS A 292 12.99 -14.46 3.26
C LYS A 292 12.16 -13.83 4.40
N ARG A 293 11.33 -12.84 4.07
CA ARG A 293 10.50 -12.11 5.05
C ARG A 293 9.16 -12.79 5.36
N GLY A 294 8.79 -13.83 4.62
CA GLY A 294 7.51 -14.53 4.81
C GLY A 294 6.31 -13.67 4.37
N LEU A 295 6.49 -12.92 3.28
CA LEU A 295 5.46 -12.07 2.68
C LEU A 295 4.93 -12.70 1.40
N ALA A 296 3.66 -12.42 1.08
CA ALA A 296 3.10 -12.72 -0.24
C ALA A 296 3.48 -11.68 -1.29
N TYR A 297 3.43 -12.07 -2.56
CA TYR A 297 3.42 -11.15 -3.70
C TYR A 297 2.07 -11.23 -4.43
N ILE A 298 1.43 -10.07 -4.56
CA ILE A 298 0.20 -9.85 -5.29
C ILE A 298 0.59 -9.14 -6.59
N ASP A 299 0.46 -9.82 -7.73
CA ASP A 299 0.57 -9.18 -9.03
C ASP A 299 -0.78 -8.54 -9.38
N ASP A 300 -0.81 -7.26 -9.71
CA ASP A 300 -2.04 -6.57 -10.10
C ASP A 300 -2.59 -7.03 -11.46
N GLY A 301 -1.85 -7.88 -12.18
CA GLY A 301 -2.24 -8.44 -13.47
C GLY A 301 -2.07 -7.48 -14.64
N SER A 302 -1.43 -6.32 -14.42
CA SER A 302 -1.24 -5.30 -15.46
C SER A 302 -0.24 -5.70 -16.55
N SER A 303 0.59 -6.73 -16.31
CA SER A 303 1.59 -7.23 -17.26
C SER A 303 1.43 -8.71 -17.56
N ALA A 304 1.03 -9.04 -18.79
CA ALA A 304 0.98 -10.42 -19.28
C ALA A 304 2.36 -11.08 -19.43
N ARG A 305 3.46 -10.32 -19.29
CA ARG A 305 4.84 -10.79 -19.37
C ARG A 305 5.50 -10.91 -17.99
N SER A 306 4.73 -10.77 -16.92
CA SER A 306 5.25 -10.90 -15.55
C SER A 306 5.85 -12.28 -15.34
N LEU A 307 7.07 -12.32 -14.81
CA LEU A 307 7.77 -13.53 -14.39
C LEU A 307 7.48 -13.87 -12.92
N ALA A 308 6.55 -13.14 -12.29
CA ALA A 308 6.32 -13.22 -10.86
C ALA A 308 5.82 -14.58 -10.39
N SER A 309 5.00 -15.29 -11.17
CA SER A 309 4.49 -16.62 -10.79
C SER A 309 5.63 -17.62 -10.59
N ASP A 310 6.54 -17.67 -11.54
CA ASP A 310 7.61 -18.68 -11.60
C ASP A 310 8.67 -18.37 -10.54
N LEU A 311 8.99 -17.09 -10.35
CA LEU A 311 9.91 -16.65 -9.31
C LEU A 311 9.31 -16.84 -7.91
N ALA A 312 8.00 -16.59 -7.74
CA ALA A 312 7.35 -16.80 -6.46
C ALA A 312 7.35 -18.28 -6.06
N LEU A 313 7.08 -19.17 -7.02
CA LEU A 313 7.19 -20.62 -6.79
C LEU A 313 8.62 -21.02 -6.42
N LYS A 314 9.62 -20.50 -7.14
CA LYS A 314 11.04 -20.78 -6.88
C LYS A 314 11.48 -20.35 -5.48
N ASP A 315 11.06 -19.17 -5.03
CA ASP A 315 11.52 -18.55 -3.78
C ASP A 315 10.57 -18.79 -2.59
N GLY A 316 9.55 -19.65 -2.75
CA GLY A 316 8.61 -20.01 -1.69
C GLY A 316 7.69 -18.87 -1.27
N VAL A 317 7.36 -17.96 -2.19
CA VAL A 317 6.52 -16.79 -1.94
C VAL A 317 5.06 -17.11 -2.26
N PRO A 318 4.11 -16.91 -1.31
CA PRO A 318 2.69 -16.99 -1.63
C PRO A 318 2.31 -15.99 -2.72
N PHE A 319 1.63 -16.46 -3.76
CA PHE A 319 1.40 -15.69 -4.98
C PHE A 319 -0.06 -15.63 -5.37
N VAL A 320 -0.48 -14.48 -5.89
CA VAL A 320 -1.77 -14.31 -6.56
C VAL A 320 -1.67 -13.24 -7.63
N ALA A 321 -2.34 -13.46 -8.75
CA ALA A 321 -2.46 -12.48 -9.83
C ALA A 321 -3.89 -11.93 -9.92
N GLY A 322 -4.00 -10.63 -10.21
CA GLY A 322 -5.25 -9.94 -10.49
C GLY A 322 -5.88 -10.42 -11.81
N ASP A 323 -7.20 -10.66 -11.83
CA ASP A 323 -7.94 -10.96 -13.06
C ASP A 323 -8.32 -9.68 -13.82
N THR A 324 -8.64 -8.59 -13.10
CA THR A 324 -9.02 -7.32 -13.74
C THR A 324 -8.80 -6.12 -12.83
N ALA A 325 -8.38 -5.00 -13.43
CA ALA A 325 -8.61 -3.69 -12.85
C ALA A 325 -10.12 -3.36 -12.91
N ILE A 326 -10.72 -3.03 -11.77
CA ILE A 326 -12.17 -2.79 -11.67
C ILE A 326 -12.55 -1.36 -12.02
N ASP A 327 -11.62 -0.41 -11.90
CA ASP A 327 -11.86 1.03 -12.04
C ASP A 327 -10.95 1.74 -13.04
N ALA A 328 -10.44 0.99 -14.03
CA ALA A 328 -9.70 1.55 -15.16
C ALA A 328 -10.49 2.67 -15.88
N VAL A 329 -11.83 2.58 -15.85
CA VAL A 329 -12.74 3.66 -16.23
C VAL A 329 -13.50 4.08 -14.97
N GLN A 330 -13.34 5.34 -14.56
CA GLN A 330 -13.98 5.92 -13.37
C GLN A 330 -15.45 6.29 -13.65
N ASP A 331 -16.24 5.30 -14.02
CA ASP A 331 -17.69 5.41 -14.20
C ASP A 331 -18.37 4.28 -13.41
N ARG A 332 -19.50 4.58 -12.76
CA ARG A 332 -20.20 3.60 -11.92
C ARG A 332 -20.63 2.37 -12.72
N GLY A 333 -21.17 2.57 -13.92
CA GLY A 333 -21.63 1.49 -14.77
C GLY A 333 -20.48 0.62 -15.26
N ALA A 334 -19.35 1.23 -15.62
CA ALA A 334 -18.14 0.52 -16.00
C ALA A 334 -17.58 -0.33 -14.85
N ILE A 335 -17.53 0.22 -13.63
CA ILE A 335 -17.06 -0.51 -12.44
C ILE A 335 -17.99 -1.68 -12.11
N LEU A 336 -19.30 -1.47 -12.12
CA LEU A 336 -20.28 -2.55 -11.90
C LEU A 336 -20.12 -3.67 -12.94
N LYS A 337 -19.97 -3.32 -14.22
CA LYS A 337 -19.74 -4.31 -15.28
C LYS A 337 -18.48 -5.14 -15.03
N LYS A 338 -17.41 -4.52 -14.53
CA LYS A 338 -16.18 -5.23 -14.16
C LYS A 338 -16.38 -6.14 -12.94
N LEU A 339 -17.11 -5.69 -11.94
CA LEU A 339 -17.45 -6.50 -10.76
C LEU A 339 -18.35 -7.70 -11.12
N ASP A 340 -19.29 -7.53 -12.04
CA ASP A 340 -20.14 -8.63 -12.54
C ASP A 340 -19.32 -9.65 -13.34
N ALA A 341 -18.38 -9.19 -14.16
CA ALA A 341 -17.43 -10.06 -14.86
C ALA A 341 -16.51 -10.82 -13.88
N LEU A 342 -16.13 -10.17 -12.77
CA LEU A 342 -15.34 -10.77 -11.71
C LEU A 342 -16.13 -11.87 -10.98
N GLU A 343 -17.41 -11.63 -10.67
CA GLU A 343 -18.31 -12.66 -10.13
C GLU A 343 -18.47 -13.84 -11.09
N ALA A 344 -18.69 -13.59 -12.39
CA ALA A 344 -18.78 -14.65 -13.38
C ALA A 344 -17.50 -15.50 -13.44
N THR A 345 -16.34 -14.84 -13.37
CA THR A 345 -15.02 -15.51 -13.32
C THR A 345 -14.87 -16.35 -12.06
N ALA A 346 -15.26 -15.82 -10.90
CA ALA A 346 -15.21 -16.54 -9.63
C ALA A 346 -16.14 -17.77 -9.61
N ARG A 347 -17.31 -17.68 -10.25
CA ARG A 347 -18.22 -18.84 -10.41
C ARG A 347 -17.63 -19.91 -11.32
N ALA A 348 -16.90 -19.53 -12.36
CA ALA A 348 -16.29 -20.46 -13.30
C ALA A 348 -15.01 -21.12 -12.78
N LYS A 349 -14.11 -20.34 -12.14
CA LYS A 349 -12.79 -20.79 -11.69
C LYS A 349 -12.72 -21.13 -10.20
N GLY A 350 -13.76 -20.81 -9.42
CA GLY A 350 -13.80 -20.92 -7.97
C GLY A 350 -13.32 -19.68 -7.22
N SER A 351 -12.43 -18.88 -7.83
CA SER A 351 -12.06 -17.55 -7.31
C SER A 351 -11.73 -16.55 -8.40
N ALA A 352 -11.83 -15.26 -8.08
CA ALA A 352 -11.33 -14.17 -8.93
C ALA A 352 -10.85 -12.98 -8.10
N VAL A 353 -9.89 -12.22 -8.64
CA VAL A 353 -9.26 -11.07 -7.99
C VAL A 353 -9.47 -9.78 -8.76
N GLY A 354 -10.09 -8.80 -8.11
CA GLY A 354 -10.28 -7.44 -8.64
C GLY A 354 -9.37 -6.44 -7.96
N ILE A 355 -8.68 -5.60 -8.73
CA ILE A 355 -7.82 -4.54 -8.20
C ILE A 355 -8.44 -3.18 -8.54
N GLY A 356 -8.57 -2.30 -7.55
CA GLY A 356 -9.05 -0.93 -7.72
C GLY A 356 -8.28 0.06 -6.87
N SER A 357 -8.64 1.33 -6.99
CA SER A 357 -8.05 2.43 -6.24
C SER A 357 -9.05 3.07 -5.29
N ALA A 358 -8.56 3.74 -4.25
CA ALA A 358 -9.38 4.41 -3.23
C ALA A 358 -10.04 5.72 -3.72
N PHE A 359 -10.64 5.71 -4.91
CA PHE A 359 -11.51 6.77 -5.38
C PHE A 359 -12.90 6.62 -4.74
N ASP A 360 -13.54 7.75 -4.40
CA ASP A 360 -14.85 7.75 -3.74
C ASP A 360 -15.89 6.92 -4.52
N LEU A 361 -15.91 7.09 -5.86
CA LEU A 361 -16.80 6.35 -6.74
C LEU A 361 -16.54 4.83 -6.71
N THR A 362 -15.27 4.42 -6.73
CA THR A 362 -14.87 3.01 -6.65
C THR A 362 -15.28 2.43 -5.30
N VAL A 363 -14.97 3.11 -4.20
CA VAL A 363 -15.30 2.70 -2.83
C VAL A 363 -16.81 2.50 -2.65
N ASP A 364 -17.62 3.47 -3.07
CA ASP A 364 -19.08 3.40 -2.93
C ASP A 364 -19.69 2.29 -3.80
N THR A 365 -19.13 2.08 -4.99
CA THR A 365 -19.60 1.03 -5.91
C THR A 365 -19.24 -0.36 -5.39
N VAL A 366 -18.01 -0.56 -4.92
CA VAL A 366 -17.56 -1.83 -4.33
C VAL A 366 -18.32 -2.14 -3.04
N ALA A 367 -18.50 -1.17 -2.15
CA ALA A 367 -19.23 -1.37 -0.90
C ALA A 367 -20.69 -1.81 -1.16
N SER A 368 -21.40 -1.12 -2.06
CA SER A 368 -22.77 -1.49 -2.43
C SER A 368 -22.85 -2.84 -3.14
N TRP A 369 -21.95 -3.11 -4.08
CA TRP A 369 -21.91 -4.39 -4.79
C TRP A 369 -21.61 -5.57 -3.86
N ALA A 370 -20.68 -5.43 -2.92
CA ALA A 370 -20.29 -6.51 -2.00
C ALA A 370 -21.45 -6.98 -1.12
N VAL A 371 -22.32 -6.06 -0.69
CA VAL A 371 -23.55 -6.41 0.07
C VAL A 371 -24.48 -7.27 -0.77
N GLU A 372 -24.67 -6.92 -2.04
CA GLU A 372 -25.54 -7.68 -2.94
C GLU A 372 -24.91 -9.01 -3.39
N ALA A 373 -23.59 -9.05 -3.58
CA ALA A 373 -22.85 -10.26 -3.93
C ALA A 373 -23.00 -11.36 -2.87
N LYS A 374 -22.94 -10.98 -1.58
CA LYS A 374 -23.19 -11.90 -0.45
C LYS A 374 -24.59 -12.55 -0.54
N LYS A 375 -25.62 -11.80 -0.94
CA LYS A 375 -26.98 -12.33 -1.13
C LYS A 375 -27.08 -13.32 -2.30
N ARG A 376 -26.20 -13.20 -3.30
CA ARG A 376 -26.08 -14.13 -4.43
C ARG A 376 -25.17 -15.33 -4.16
N GLY A 377 -24.74 -15.52 -2.91
CA GLY A 377 -23.87 -16.64 -2.52
C GLY A 377 -22.43 -16.50 -2.97
N ILE A 378 -21.96 -15.27 -3.25
CA ILE A 378 -20.53 -14.99 -3.45
C ILE A 378 -19.93 -14.60 -2.11
N GLU A 379 -18.86 -15.31 -1.71
CA GLU A 379 -18.10 -14.92 -0.53
C GLU A 379 -17.02 -13.91 -0.93
N ILE A 380 -17.04 -12.73 -0.31
CA ILE A 380 -15.92 -11.79 -0.41
C ILE A 380 -14.86 -12.23 0.60
N VAL A 381 -13.64 -12.41 0.15
CA VAL A 381 -12.53 -12.94 0.96
C VAL A 381 -11.31 -12.01 0.88
N PRO A 382 -10.45 -12.00 1.91
CA PRO A 382 -9.17 -11.29 1.84
C PRO A 382 -8.25 -11.91 0.79
N ILE A 383 -7.26 -11.16 0.33
CA ILE A 383 -6.37 -11.59 -0.75
C ILE A 383 -5.56 -12.84 -0.38
N SER A 384 -5.17 -12.99 0.88
CA SER A 384 -4.49 -14.20 1.39
C SER A 384 -5.29 -15.49 1.19
N ALA A 385 -6.63 -15.44 1.15
CA ALA A 385 -7.48 -16.62 1.01
C ALA A 385 -7.48 -17.24 -0.41
N VAL A 386 -7.00 -16.49 -1.39
CA VAL A 386 -6.94 -16.89 -2.81
C VAL A 386 -5.50 -16.97 -3.33
N ALA A 387 -4.51 -16.73 -2.47
CA ALA A 387 -3.11 -16.92 -2.81
C ALA A 387 -2.73 -18.40 -2.82
N ILE A 388 -1.90 -18.77 -3.80
CA ILE A 388 -1.27 -20.08 -3.89
C ILE A 388 -0.02 -20.00 -3.02
N ASP A 389 0.10 -20.89 -2.05
CA ASP A 389 1.19 -20.90 -1.07
C ASP A 389 2.11 -22.11 -1.32
N PRO A 390 3.29 -21.92 -1.93
CA PRO A 390 4.21 -23.02 -2.24
C PRO A 390 4.65 -23.83 -1.01
N GLU A 391 4.58 -23.24 0.20
CA GLU A 391 4.97 -23.92 1.43
C GLU A 391 3.86 -24.81 2.01
N LYS A 392 2.62 -24.73 1.49
CA LYS A 392 1.47 -25.51 1.97
C LYS A 392 1.03 -26.67 1.06
N GLY A 393 1.69 -26.84 -0.09
CA GLY A 393 1.41 -27.91 -1.05
C GLY A 393 0.48 -27.48 -2.18
#